data_AF-A0A7C6Z7H3-F1
#
_entry.id   AF-A0A7C6Z7H3-F1
#
_cell.length_a   1.000
_cell.length_b   1.000
_cell.length_c   1.000
_cell.angle_alpha   90.00
_cell.angle_beta   90.00
_cell.angle_gamma   90.00
#
_symmetry.space_group_name_H-M   'P 1'
#
loop_
_entity.id
_entity.type
_entity.pdbx_description
1 polymer ?
#
loop_
_entity_poly.entity_id
_entity_poly.type
_entity_poly.pdbx_seq_one_letter_code
_entity_poly.pdbx_strand_id
1 'polypeptide(L)'
;MYSNYFISQSEQSFYPEYACGIACLSMLLKYHQITGCENFEKIAIELNFNVLPEEKGYDSDDMKCGTFPEDIFRYLVKNNINFRMSFYEDEWKEALKKSPIMAMMTGNEEEFGLRNSHWILLVNRDKDFFTYLDPYETMISNNYVKHIWSGDFQKYYTGIACQVII
;
A
#
# COMPACT_ATOMS: atom_id res chain seq x y z
N MET A 1 -16.62 -6.60 5.39
CA MET A 1 -16.30 -5.55 6.38
C MET A 1 -15.41 -4.45 5.80
N TYR A 2 -14.53 -4.77 4.84
CA TYR A 2 -13.56 -3.82 4.29
C TYR A 2 -14.00 -3.11 2.99
N SER A 3 -15.10 -3.57 2.38
CA SER A 3 -15.63 -3.03 1.11
C SER A 3 -15.99 -1.54 1.15
N ASN A 4 -16.25 -0.98 2.32
CA ASN A 4 -16.59 0.44 2.48
C ASN A 4 -15.40 1.37 2.17
N TYR A 5 -14.16 0.92 2.38
CA TYR A 5 -12.95 1.71 2.08
C TYR A 5 -11.99 1.05 1.09
N PHE A 6 -12.24 -0.21 0.68
CA PHE A 6 -11.45 -0.86 -0.36
C PHE A 6 -11.48 -0.07 -1.68
N ILE A 7 -10.34 -0.05 -2.36
CA ILE A 7 -10.14 0.57 -3.67
C ILE A 7 -9.28 -0.41 -4.47
N SER A 8 -9.85 -0.90 -5.58
CA SER A 8 -9.13 -1.72 -6.54
C SER A 8 -8.35 -0.81 -7.49
N GLN A 9 -7.07 -1.11 -7.72
CA GLN A 9 -6.29 -0.48 -8.78
C GLN A 9 -6.74 -0.97 -10.17
N SER A 10 -7.20 -2.22 -10.29
CA SER A 10 -7.56 -2.82 -11.58
C SER A 10 -8.89 -2.31 -12.12
N GLU A 11 -9.75 -1.78 -11.24
CA GLU A 11 -10.99 -1.10 -11.61
C GLU A 11 -10.77 0.39 -11.98
N GLN A 12 -9.54 0.91 -11.91
CA GLN A 12 -9.22 2.28 -12.32
C GLN A 12 -8.77 2.34 -13.79
N SER A 13 -9.11 3.42 -14.48
CA SER A 13 -8.59 3.71 -15.84
C SER A 13 -7.13 4.19 -15.83
N PHE A 14 -6.60 4.57 -14.67
CA PHE A 14 -5.27 5.17 -14.52
C PHE A 14 -4.22 4.11 -14.14
N TYR A 15 -3.44 3.66 -15.15
CA TYR A 15 -2.33 2.69 -14.99
C TYR A 15 -2.65 1.50 -14.07
N PRO A 16 -3.68 0.69 -14.40
CA PRO A 16 -4.20 -0.36 -13.51
C PRO A 16 -3.15 -1.43 -13.15
N GLU A 17 -2.09 -1.60 -13.94
CA GLU A 17 -1.04 -2.57 -13.62
C GLU A 17 -0.05 -2.09 -12.54
N TYR A 18 0.07 -0.78 -12.31
CA TYR A 18 1.18 -0.20 -11.55
C TYR A 18 0.73 0.70 -10.39
N ALA A 19 -0.57 0.90 -10.22
CA ALA A 19 -1.15 1.85 -9.28
C ALA A 19 -1.43 1.30 -7.86
N CYS A 20 -0.78 0.19 -7.46
CA CYS A 20 -0.98 -0.43 -6.13
C CYS A 20 -0.72 0.54 -4.98
N GLY A 21 0.35 1.35 -5.07
CA GLY A 21 0.70 2.33 -4.05
C GLY A 21 -0.34 3.44 -3.92
N ILE A 22 -0.87 3.94 -5.03
CA ILE A 22 -1.97 4.93 -5.05
C ILE A 22 -3.20 4.32 -4.37
N ALA A 23 -3.59 3.11 -4.76
CA ALA A 23 -4.76 2.43 -4.20
C ALA A 23 -4.62 2.21 -2.69
N CYS A 24 -3.48 1.70 -2.22
CA CYS A 24 -3.24 1.49 -0.79
C CYS A 24 -3.27 2.81 0.01
N LEU A 25 -2.66 3.88 -0.51
CA LEU A 25 -2.73 5.18 0.14
C LEU A 25 -4.17 5.71 0.16
N SER A 26 -4.88 5.66 -0.96
CA SER A 26 -6.28 6.08 -1.03
C SER A 26 -7.16 5.30 -0.05
N MET A 27 -6.93 3.99 0.13
CA MET A 27 -7.63 3.18 1.12
C MET A 27 -7.33 3.64 2.56
N LEU A 28 -6.07 3.96 2.89
CA LEU A 28 -5.69 4.53 4.19
C LEU A 28 -6.38 5.86 4.46
N LEU A 29 -6.34 6.78 3.50
CA LEU A 29 -6.94 8.11 3.62
C LEU A 29 -8.47 8.00 3.77
N LYS A 30 -9.09 7.10 3.00
CA LYS A 30 -10.53 6.83 3.05
C LYS A 30 -10.96 6.19 4.38
N TYR A 31 -10.18 5.24 4.91
CA TYR A 31 -10.43 4.64 6.23
C TYR A 31 -10.50 5.72 7.33
N HIS A 32 -9.60 6.69 7.25
CA HIS A 32 -9.48 7.80 8.19
C HIS A 32 -10.38 9.02 7.87
N GLN A 33 -11.18 8.95 6.81
CA GLN A 33 -12.07 10.03 6.36
C GLN A 33 -11.34 11.36 6.09
N ILE A 34 -10.09 11.29 5.62
CA ILE A 34 -9.30 12.47 5.24
C ILE A 34 -9.86 12.99 3.90
N THR A 35 -10.39 14.21 3.92
CA THR A 35 -11.06 14.84 2.77
C THR A 35 -10.06 15.36 1.73
N GLY A 36 -10.52 15.54 0.49
CA GLY A 36 -9.69 16.08 -0.61
C GLY A 36 -8.79 15.04 -1.30
N CYS A 37 -8.96 13.77 -0.91
CA CYS A 37 -8.20 12.59 -1.31
C CYS A 37 -9.06 11.59 -2.12
N GLU A 38 -10.21 12.02 -2.62
CA GLU A 38 -11.18 11.15 -3.29
C GLU A 38 -10.83 10.90 -4.77
N ASN A 39 -9.99 11.75 -5.37
CA ASN A 39 -9.61 11.65 -6.77
C ASN A 39 -8.28 10.88 -6.92
N PHE A 40 -8.38 9.69 -7.50
CA PHE A 40 -7.27 8.76 -7.72
C PHE A 40 -6.14 9.38 -8.58
N GLU A 41 -6.49 10.06 -9.68
CA GLU A 41 -5.52 10.70 -10.58
C GLU A 41 -4.83 11.89 -9.91
N LYS A 42 -5.57 12.65 -9.10
CA LYS A 42 -4.99 13.76 -8.32
C LYS A 42 -3.93 13.24 -7.35
N ILE A 43 -4.23 12.15 -6.63
CA ILE A 43 -3.25 11.50 -5.74
C ILE A 43 -2.04 11.01 -6.55
N ALA A 44 -2.26 10.40 -7.71
CA ALA A 44 -1.16 9.95 -8.57
C ALA A 44 -0.21 11.08 -8.99
N ILE A 45 -0.76 12.25 -9.33
CA ILE A 45 0.03 13.45 -9.64
C ILE A 45 0.83 13.91 -8.42
N GLU A 46 0.21 13.98 -7.25
CA GLU A 46 0.89 14.40 -6.01
C GLU A 46 1.99 13.42 -5.58
N LEU A 47 1.83 12.13 -5.90
CA LEU A 47 2.81 11.07 -5.69
C LEU A 47 3.89 11.00 -6.78
N ASN A 48 3.96 11.97 -7.71
CA ASN A 48 4.91 11.95 -8.81
C ASN A 48 4.90 10.60 -9.58
N PHE A 49 3.73 9.99 -9.79
CA PHE A 49 3.63 8.61 -10.28
C PHE A 49 4.34 8.37 -11.62
N ASN A 50 4.33 9.36 -12.52
CA ASN A 50 4.96 9.30 -13.85
C ASN A 50 6.36 9.94 -13.91
N VAL A 51 6.92 10.35 -12.78
CA VAL A 51 8.31 10.84 -12.73
C VAL A 51 9.25 9.64 -12.78
N LEU A 52 10.29 9.73 -13.62
CA LEU A 52 11.21 8.63 -13.85
C LEU A 52 11.96 8.22 -12.56
N PRO A 53 12.30 6.93 -12.40
CA PRO A 53 13.03 6.45 -11.23
C PRO A 53 14.34 7.20 -10.96
N GLU A 54 15.11 7.49 -12.01
CA GLU A 54 16.38 8.22 -11.90
C GLU A 54 16.24 9.62 -11.30
N GLU A 55 15.13 10.31 -11.58
CA GLU A 55 14.82 11.62 -11.00
C GLU A 55 14.45 11.52 -9.52
N LYS A 56 14.06 10.32 -9.07
CA LYS A 56 13.77 9.98 -7.67
C LYS A 56 14.97 9.37 -6.94
N GLY A 57 16.09 9.14 -7.63
CA GLY A 57 17.30 8.53 -7.07
C GLY A 57 17.35 7.00 -7.14
N TYR A 58 16.53 6.39 -7.98
CA TYR A 58 16.45 4.95 -8.24
C TYR A 58 17.15 4.56 -9.55
N ASP A 59 17.32 3.25 -9.77
CA ASP A 59 18.02 2.74 -10.95
C ASP A 59 17.19 2.95 -12.23
N SER A 60 17.87 3.18 -13.36
CA SER A 60 17.19 3.48 -14.63
C SER A 60 16.48 2.28 -15.26
N ASP A 61 16.77 1.05 -14.81
CA ASP A 61 16.05 -0.17 -15.17
C ASP A 61 14.83 -0.47 -14.29
N ASP A 62 14.58 0.34 -13.25
CA ASP A 62 13.35 0.25 -12.45
C ASP A 62 12.10 0.66 -13.26
N MET A 63 10.93 0.36 -12.71
CA MET A 63 9.65 0.65 -13.36
C MET A 63 9.49 2.15 -13.64
N LYS A 64 9.26 2.48 -14.92
CA LYS A 64 9.14 3.87 -15.40
C LYS A 64 7.98 4.67 -14.78
N CYS A 65 7.02 3.97 -14.19
CA CYS A 65 5.90 4.54 -13.45
C CYS A 65 5.58 3.66 -12.25
N GLY A 66 5.17 4.28 -11.16
CA GLY A 66 4.93 3.59 -9.90
C GLY A 66 5.04 4.54 -8.71
N THR A 67 4.70 4.02 -7.53
CA THR A 67 4.81 4.77 -6.29
C THR A 67 5.93 4.20 -5.43
N PHE A 68 6.97 4.99 -5.24
CA PHE A 68 8.09 4.64 -4.36
C PHE A 68 7.76 5.01 -2.90
N PRO A 69 8.43 4.40 -1.90
CA PRO A 69 8.23 4.72 -0.49
C PRO A 69 8.28 6.23 -0.19
N GLU A 70 9.24 6.95 -0.75
CA GLU A 70 9.42 8.38 -0.51
C GLU A 70 8.27 9.22 -1.07
N ASP A 71 7.61 8.78 -2.13
CA ASP A 71 6.44 9.46 -2.67
C ASP A 71 5.29 9.47 -1.65
N ILE A 72 5.05 8.33 -1.01
CA ILE A 72 4.05 8.18 0.06
C ILE A 72 4.41 9.09 1.24
N PHE A 73 5.65 9.02 1.72
CA PHE A 73 6.06 9.80 2.91
C PHE A 73 6.05 11.30 2.63
N ARG A 74 6.55 11.73 1.47
CA ARG A 74 6.50 13.13 1.04
C ARG A 74 5.07 13.64 0.96
N TYR A 75 4.15 12.84 0.43
CA TYR A 75 2.73 13.18 0.40
C TYR A 75 2.17 13.41 1.81
N LEU A 76 2.40 12.47 2.73
CA LEU A 76 1.90 12.56 4.10
C LEU A 76 2.47 13.77 4.85
N VAL A 77 3.78 14.02 4.73
CA VAL A 77 4.45 15.19 5.31
C VAL A 77 3.90 16.49 4.74
N LYS A 78 3.79 16.60 3.42
CA LYS A 78 3.28 17.81 2.74
C LYS A 78 1.85 18.15 3.16
N ASN A 79 1.03 17.13 3.44
CA ASN A 79 -0.36 17.27 3.85
C ASN A 79 -0.55 17.30 5.38
N ASN A 80 0.52 17.39 6.18
CA ASN A 80 0.48 17.39 7.64
C ASN A 80 -0.31 16.19 8.23
N ILE A 81 -0.21 15.02 7.60
CA ILE A 81 -0.82 13.79 8.09
C ILE A 81 0.19 13.08 8.98
N ASN A 82 -0.18 12.83 10.24
CA ASN A 82 0.68 12.08 11.16
C ASN A 82 0.73 10.61 10.76
N PHE A 83 1.92 10.03 10.76
CA PHE A 83 2.12 8.64 10.37
C PHE A 83 3.29 7.99 11.11
N ARG A 84 3.31 6.66 11.07
CA ARG A 84 4.34 5.78 11.62
C ARG A 84 4.84 4.85 10.54
N MET A 85 6.15 4.63 10.51
CA MET A 85 6.83 3.76 9.53
C MET A 85 7.59 2.58 10.14
N SER A 86 7.99 2.67 11.41
CA SER A 86 8.76 1.63 12.09
C SER A 86 7.86 0.73 12.92
N PHE A 87 7.98 -0.58 12.81
CA PHE A 87 7.20 -1.56 13.59
C PHE A 87 8.12 -2.66 14.12
N TYR A 88 8.14 -2.84 15.44
CA TYR A 88 8.73 -4.02 16.07
C TYR A 88 7.78 -5.23 15.96
N GLU A 89 8.32 -6.44 16.07
CA GLU A 89 7.60 -7.69 15.80
C GLU A 89 6.34 -7.87 16.67
N ASP A 90 6.38 -7.40 17.91
CA ASP A 90 5.29 -7.47 18.89
C ASP A 90 4.23 -6.37 18.70
N GLU A 91 4.52 -5.33 17.93
CA GLU A 91 3.63 -4.17 17.79
C GLU A 91 2.56 -4.32 16.72
N TRP A 92 2.80 -5.14 15.68
CA TRP A 92 1.92 -5.24 14.52
C TRP A 92 0.46 -5.54 14.89
N LYS A 93 0.24 -6.43 15.87
CA LYS A 93 -1.11 -6.84 16.28
C LYS A 93 -1.86 -5.68 16.92
N GLU A 94 -1.24 -4.97 17.86
CA GLU A 94 -1.87 -3.84 18.54
C GLU A 94 -1.98 -2.61 17.64
N ALA A 95 -1.03 -2.43 16.71
CA ALA A 95 -1.10 -1.39 15.69
C ALA A 95 -2.31 -1.60 14.76
N LEU A 96 -2.53 -2.82 14.26
CA LEU A 96 -3.62 -3.14 13.35
C LEU A 96 -5.01 -3.01 13.97
N LYS A 97 -5.13 -3.08 15.31
CA LYS A 97 -6.39 -2.75 16.00
C LYS A 97 -6.77 -1.27 15.89
N LYS A 98 -5.79 -0.38 15.67
CA LYS A 98 -6.00 1.07 15.62
C LYS A 98 -6.25 1.56 14.20
N SER A 99 -5.44 1.09 13.26
CA SER A 99 -5.50 1.51 11.86
C SER A 99 -4.91 0.42 10.96
N PRO A 100 -5.39 0.28 9.71
CA PRO A 100 -4.68 -0.46 8.68
C PRO A 100 -3.26 0.04 8.48
N ILE A 101 -2.40 -0.83 7.95
CA ILE A 101 -0.98 -0.56 7.69
C ILE A 101 -0.71 -0.90 6.23
N MET A 102 -0.25 0.07 5.45
CA MET A 102 0.26 -0.16 4.11
C MET A 102 1.66 -0.76 4.21
N ALA A 103 1.93 -1.85 3.51
CA ALA A 103 3.21 -2.55 3.54
C ALA A 103 3.65 -2.90 2.12
N MET A 104 4.94 -2.76 1.85
CA MET A 104 5.53 -3.12 0.56
C MET A 104 6.13 -4.53 0.63
N MET A 105 5.73 -5.37 -0.31
CA MET A 105 6.09 -6.78 -0.41
C MET A 105 6.88 -7.03 -1.69
N THR A 106 7.77 -8.03 -1.69
CA THR A 106 8.54 -8.44 -2.87
C THR A 106 8.98 -9.90 -2.75
N GLY A 107 9.39 -10.51 -3.86
CA GLY A 107 10.07 -11.81 -3.90
C GLY A 107 9.16 -13.04 -4.08
N ASN A 108 7.84 -12.88 -4.04
CA ASN A 108 6.90 -13.88 -4.56
C ASN A 108 6.51 -13.47 -5.98
N GLU A 109 7.04 -14.14 -7.01
CA GLU A 109 6.85 -13.74 -8.42
C GLU A 109 5.37 -13.63 -8.81
N GLU A 110 4.55 -14.59 -8.39
CA GLU A 110 3.14 -14.64 -8.76
C GLU A 110 2.29 -13.58 -8.05
N GLU A 111 2.62 -13.23 -6.81
CA GLU A 111 1.78 -12.36 -5.98
C GLU A 111 2.34 -10.94 -5.80
N PHE A 112 3.65 -10.80 -5.67
CA PHE A 112 4.31 -9.55 -5.26
C PHE A 112 5.42 -9.09 -6.21
N GLY A 113 5.68 -9.84 -7.27
CA GLY A 113 6.78 -9.62 -8.21
C GLY A 113 8.17 -9.87 -7.60
N LEU A 114 9.16 -10.20 -8.46
CA LEU A 114 10.55 -10.41 -8.02
C LEU A 114 11.35 -9.11 -7.91
N ARG A 115 11.10 -8.16 -8.83
CA ARG A 115 11.71 -6.81 -8.84
C ARG A 115 10.65 -5.72 -8.69
N ASN A 116 9.47 -5.96 -9.25
CA ASN A 116 8.34 -5.06 -9.19
C ASN A 116 7.58 -5.31 -7.89
N SER A 117 8.04 -4.69 -6.79
CA SER A 117 7.41 -4.80 -5.48
C SER A 117 5.92 -4.43 -5.54
N HIS A 118 5.13 -4.99 -4.62
CA HIS A 118 3.69 -4.75 -4.54
C HIS A 118 3.29 -4.13 -3.20
N TRP A 119 2.44 -3.11 -3.25
CA TRP A 119 1.85 -2.53 -2.06
C TRP A 119 0.56 -3.25 -1.69
N ILE A 120 0.45 -3.64 -0.41
CA ILE A 120 -0.76 -4.23 0.16
C ILE A 120 -1.21 -3.42 1.38
N LEU A 121 -2.47 -3.61 1.79
CA LEU A 121 -3.00 -3.01 3.00
C LEU A 121 -3.31 -4.07 4.05
N LEU A 122 -2.47 -4.19 5.07
CA LEU A 122 -2.73 -5.05 6.23
C LEU A 122 -3.89 -4.47 7.04
N VAL A 123 -4.86 -5.31 7.41
CA VAL A 123 -6.08 -4.88 8.12
C VAL A 123 -6.34 -5.67 9.40
N ASN A 124 -5.71 -6.83 9.58
CA ASN A 124 -5.81 -7.61 10.80
C ASN A 124 -4.59 -8.53 10.96
N ARG A 125 -4.32 -8.94 12.19
CA ARG A 125 -3.34 -9.98 12.51
C ARG A 125 -3.92 -10.88 13.60
N ASP A 126 -4.07 -12.16 13.28
CA ASP A 126 -4.31 -13.20 14.26
C ASP A 126 -2.98 -13.81 14.74
N LYS A 127 -2.99 -14.97 15.38
CA LYS A 127 -1.75 -15.56 15.93
C LYS A 127 -0.75 -15.91 14.82
N ASP A 128 -1.24 -16.49 13.74
CA ASP A 128 -0.41 -17.14 12.73
C ASP A 128 -0.47 -16.41 11.38
N PHE A 129 -1.49 -15.58 11.14
CA PHE A 129 -1.74 -14.93 9.85
C PHE A 129 -1.94 -13.42 9.95
N PHE A 130 -1.50 -12.74 8.89
CA PHE A 130 -1.98 -11.40 8.55
C PHE A 130 -3.14 -11.52 7.57
N THR A 131 -4.17 -10.70 7.78
CA THR A 131 -5.20 -10.43 6.77
C THR A 131 -4.84 -9.13 6.08
N TYR A 132 -4.86 -9.13 4.75
CA TYR A 132 -4.55 -7.97 3.95
C TYR A 132 -5.54 -7.77 2.81
N LEU A 133 -5.63 -6.53 2.33
CA LEU A 133 -6.35 -6.18 1.13
C LEU A 133 -5.34 -6.07 -0.02
N ASP A 134 -5.59 -6.80 -1.09
CA ASP A 134 -4.80 -6.74 -2.31
C ASP A 134 -5.45 -5.77 -3.30
N PRO A 135 -4.83 -4.63 -3.62
CA PRO A 135 -5.42 -3.66 -4.52
C PRO A 135 -5.54 -4.17 -5.96
N TYR A 136 -4.81 -5.22 -6.36
CA TYR A 136 -4.92 -5.79 -7.71
C TYR A 136 -6.28 -6.45 -7.97
N GLU A 137 -6.88 -7.02 -6.92
CA GLU A 137 -8.15 -7.72 -7.01
C GLU A 137 -9.36 -6.79 -7.18
N THR A 138 -10.48 -7.35 -7.61
CA THR A 138 -11.75 -6.61 -7.79
C THR A 138 -12.69 -6.83 -6.61
N MET A 139 -13.65 -5.91 -6.40
CA MET A 139 -14.69 -6.15 -5.39
C MET A 139 -15.67 -7.26 -5.81
N ILE A 140 -15.81 -7.49 -7.11
CA ILE A 140 -16.74 -8.47 -7.70
C ILE A 140 -16.33 -9.89 -7.33
N SER A 141 -15.02 -10.20 -7.35
CA SER A 141 -14.52 -11.55 -7.04
C SER A 141 -14.53 -11.86 -5.54
N ASN A 142 -14.65 -10.83 -4.68
CA ASN A 142 -14.44 -10.92 -3.22
C ASN A 142 -13.09 -11.53 -2.80
N ASN A 143 -12.15 -11.72 -3.75
CA ASN A 143 -10.80 -12.26 -3.53
C ASN A 143 -9.83 -11.20 -3.02
N TYR A 144 -10.27 -9.94 -2.93
CA TYR A 144 -9.44 -8.83 -2.46
C TYR A 144 -9.05 -8.95 -0.99
N VAL A 145 -9.74 -9.78 -0.19
CA VAL A 145 -9.33 -10.11 1.17
C VAL A 145 -8.49 -11.38 1.16
N LYS A 146 -7.20 -11.24 1.43
CA LYS A 146 -6.23 -12.35 1.42
C LYS A 146 -5.64 -12.57 2.81
N HIS A 147 -5.04 -13.74 2.98
CA HIS A 147 -4.38 -14.16 4.21
C HIS A 147 -2.96 -14.62 3.88
N ILE A 148 -1.99 -14.17 4.65
CA ILE A 148 -0.59 -14.59 4.52
C ILE A 148 -0.08 -15.08 5.88
N TRP A 149 0.61 -16.21 5.89
CA TRP A 149 1.23 -16.72 7.12
C TRP A 149 2.31 -15.75 7.60
N SER A 150 2.45 -15.57 8.92
CA SER A 150 3.31 -14.52 9.48
C SER A 150 4.78 -14.67 9.10
N GLY A 151 5.30 -15.90 8.97
CA GLY A 151 6.66 -16.10 8.52
C GLY A 151 6.84 -15.88 7.02
N ASP A 152 5.82 -16.11 6.19
CA ASP A 152 5.85 -15.74 4.77
C ASP A 152 5.79 -14.22 4.62
N PHE A 153 4.96 -13.54 5.41
CA PHE A 153 4.98 -12.08 5.48
C PHE A 153 6.39 -11.57 5.82
N GLN A 154 7.03 -12.09 6.86
CA GLN A 154 8.40 -11.69 7.24
C GLN A 154 9.42 -11.96 6.12
N LYS A 155 9.24 -13.03 5.35
CA LYS A 155 10.11 -13.39 4.23
C LYS A 155 9.97 -12.42 3.04
N TYR A 156 8.75 -11.96 2.75
CA TYR A 156 8.45 -11.13 1.58
C TYR A 156 8.37 -9.63 1.89
N TYR A 157 8.32 -9.26 3.17
CA TYR A 157 8.27 -7.87 3.61
C TYR A 157 9.60 -7.16 3.35
N THR A 158 9.52 -6.00 2.68
CA THR A 158 10.70 -5.21 2.29
C THR A 158 11.33 -4.40 3.43
N GLY A 159 10.68 -4.34 4.60
CA GLY A 159 11.05 -3.41 5.67
C GLY A 159 10.34 -2.05 5.56
N ILE A 160 9.53 -1.82 4.52
CA ILE A 160 8.81 -0.56 4.32
C ILE A 160 7.33 -0.72 4.64
N ALA A 161 6.87 0.00 5.66
CA ALA A 161 5.45 0.10 6.00
C ALA A 161 5.07 1.52 6.40
N CYS A 162 3.76 1.80 6.38
CA CYS A 162 3.18 3.08 6.75
C CYS A 162 1.81 2.90 7.38
N GLN A 163 1.61 3.51 8.55
CA GLN A 163 0.32 3.61 9.23
C GLN A 163 0.00 5.08 9.50
N VAL A 164 -1.16 5.54 9.07
CA VAL A 164 -1.69 6.86 9.46
C VAL A 164 -2.13 6.81 10.92
N ILE A 165 -1.78 7.85 11.69
CA ILE A 165 -2.13 8.00 13.10
C ILE A 165 -3.02 9.23 13.25
N ILE A 166 -4.19 9.05 13.87
CA ILE A 166 -5.12 10.13 14.23
C ILE A 166 -5.30 10.14 15.74
#